data_AF-A0A959UGG6-F1
#
_entry.id   AF-A0A959UGG6-F1
#
_cell.length_a   1.000
_cell.length_b   1.000
_cell.length_c   1.000
_cell.angle_alpha   90.00
_cell.angle_beta   90.00
_cell.angle_gamma   90.00
#
_symmetry.space_group_name_H-M   'P 1'
#
loop_
_entity.id
_entity.type
_entity.pdbx_description
1 polymer ?
#
loop_
_entity_poly.entity_id
_entity_poly.type
_entity_poly.pdbx_seq_one_letter_code
_entity_poly.pdbx_strand_id
1 'polypeptide(L)'
;MRLFFLISFLAAALSGQAQEWQTDLDTAKKLASEQNKPIILVFQGSDWCAPCIKLDKEIWSSDAFKNYAADHFIMLKADFPRKRQNRLSDEQQQKNEKLAEMYNQSGYFPLVCILDENGKKIGETGYKKMSPEEYIQHLESFIKS
;
A
#
# COMPACT_ATOMS: atom_id res chain seq x y z
N MET A 1 31.91 50.10 6.57
CA MET A 1 31.54 49.82 5.16
C MET A 1 31.29 48.32 5.03
N ARG A 2 30.00 47.96 4.88
CA ARG A 2 29.41 46.67 4.45
C ARG A 2 29.90 45.36 5.10
N LEU A 3 29.12 44.92 6.09
CA LEU A 3 29.04 43.57 6.63
C LEU A 3 28.37 42.65 5.58
N PHE A 4 29.07 41.63 5.08
CA PHE A 4 28.49 40.64 4.16
C PHE A 4 27.77 39.54 4.97
N PHE A 5 26.44 39.61 5.02
CA PHE A 5 25.60 38.49 5.45
C PHE A 5 25.43 37.53 4.28
N LEU A 6 26.06 36.35 4.35
CA LEU A 6 25.75 35.22 3.47
C LEU A 6 24.44 34.58 3.95
N ILE A 7 23.34 34.90 3.27
CA ILE A 7 22.07 34.18 3.44
C ILE A 7 22.19 32.88 2.66
N SER A 8 22.48 31.78 3.36
CA SER A 8 22.36 30.43 2.82
C SER A 8 20.87 30.10 2.68
N PHE A 9 20.35 30.16 1.45
CA PHE A 9 18.98 29.77 1.14
C PHE A 9 18.94 28.25 1.03
N LEU A 10 18.67 27.57 2.15
CA LEU A 10 18.41 26.14 2.18
C LEU A 10 17.02 25.91 1.57
N ALA A 11 16.96 25.72 0.25
CA ALA A 11 15.78 25.24 -0.42
C ALA A 11 15.56 23.77 -0.04
N ALA A 12 14.81 23.52 1.03
CA ALA A 12 14.26 22.20 1.29
C ALA A 12 13.28 21.90 0.15
N ALA A 13 13.69 21.05 -0.78
CA ALA A 13 12.78 20.47 -1.75
C ALA A 13 11.72 19.70 -0.97
N LEU A 14 10.51 20.24 -0.90
CA LEU A 14 9.31 19.51 -0.53
C LEU A 14 9.06 18.48 -1.65
N SER A 15 9.80 17.39 -1.62
CA SER A 15 9.49 16.19 -2.37
C SER A 15 8.18 15.65 -1.81
N GLY A 16 7.06 15.97 -2.45
CA GLY A 16 5.80 15.28 -2.17
C GLY A 16 6.03 13.80 -2.42
N GLN A 17 6.15 13.01 -1.35
CA GLN A 17 6.35 11.57 -1.48
C GLN A 17 5.03 10.97 -1.95
N ALA A 18 4.96 10.65 -3.24
CA ALA A 18 3.89 9.80 -3.74
C ALA A 18 4.04 8.42 -3.10
N GLN A 19 2.95 7.87 -2.57
CA GLN A 19 2.95 6.50 -2.05
C GLN A 19 3.37 5.54 -3.17
N GLU A 20 4.51 4.88 -2.99
CA GLU A 20 4.97 3.87 -3.93
C GLU A 20 4.21 2.56 -3.71
N TRP A 21 3.55 2.08 -4.77
CA TRP A 21 2.84 0.80 -4.78
C TRP A 21 3.61 -0.19 -5.62
N GLN A 22 3.99 -1.30 -5.00
CA GLN A 22 4.52 -2.45 -5.72
C GLN A 22 3.37 -3.23 -6.37
N THR A 23 3.67 -3.94 -7.45
CA THR A 23 2.70 -4.82 -8.15
C THR A 23 3.25 -6.24 -8.34
N ASP A 24 4.38 -6.53 -7.70
CA ASP A 24 5.14 -7.77 -7.81
C ASP A 24 5.58 -8.23 -6.42
N LEU A 25 5.25 -9.47 -6.06
CA LEU A 25 5.50 -9.99 -4.72
C LEU A 25 6.99 -10.14 -4.41
N ASP A 26 7.79 -10.58 -5.38
CA ASP A 26 9.22 -10.80 -5.17
C ASP A 26 9.93 -9.46 -4.94
N THR A 27 9.53 -8.43 -5.70
CA THR A 27 9.98 -7.05 -5.48
C THR A 27 9.57 -6.55 -4.09
N ALA A 28 8.31 -6.75 -3.71
CA ALA A 28 7.82 -6.35 -2.39
C ALA A 28 8.57 -7.05 -1.25
N LYS A 29 8.82 -8.36 -1.35
CA LYS A 29 9.60 -9.15 -0.38
C LYS A 29 11.04 -8.69 -0.26
N LYS A 30 11.68 -8.39 -1.40
CA LYS A 30 13.03 -7.84 -1.41
C LYS A 30 13.09 -6.51 -0.65
N LEU A 31 12.20 -5.57 -0.99
CA LEU A 31 12.14 -4.28 -0.31
C LEU A 31 11.78 -4.42 1.18
N ALA A 32 10.86 -5.32 1.52
CA ALA A 32 10.46 -5.61 2.89
C ALA A 32 11.64 -6.11 3.72
N SER A 33 12.44 -7.01 3.16
CA SER A 33 13.64 -7.55 3.80
C SER A 33 14.74 -6.49 3.94
N GLU A 34 14.96 -5.67 2.91
CA GLU A 34 15.98 -4.60 2.92
C GLU A 34 15.63 -3.46 3.89
N GLN A 35 14.35 -3.14 4.02
CA GLN A 35 13.87 -2.01 4.84
C GLN A 35 13.33 -2.45 6.21
N ASN A 36 13.27 -3.76 6.49
CA ASN A 36 12.67 -4.35 7.68
C ASN A 36 11.23 -3.86 7.92
N LYS A 37 10.40 -3.93 6.87
CA LYS A 37 8.99 -3.48 6.87
C LYS A 37 8.07 -4.62 6.46
N PRO A 38 6.90 -4.80 7.10
CA PRO A 38 5.90 -5.75 6.63
C PRO A 38 5.28 -5.29 5.30
N ILE A 39 4.67 -6.25 4.60
CA ILE A 39 3.97 -6.00 3.33
C ILE A 39 2.47 -5.88 3.59
N ILE A 40 1.87 -4.80 3.11
CA ILE A 40 0.42 -4.61 3.08
C ILE A 40 -0.06 -4.93 1.67
N LEU A 41 -0.54 -6.15 1.47
CA LEU A 41 -1.07 -6.64 0.20
C LEU A 41 -2.57 -6.33 0.10
N VAL A 42 -2.94 -5.49 -0.86
CA VAL A 42 -4.32 -5.04 -1.07
C VAL A 42 -4.91 -5.66 -2.33
N PHE A 43 -5.91 -6.51 -2.15
CA PHE A 43 -6.79 -6.99 -3.22
C PHE A 43 -7.95 -6.03 -3.40
N GLN A 44 -8.09 -5.47 -4.61
CA GLN A 44 -9.18 -4.54 -4.91
C GLN A 44 -9.74 -4.71 -6.33
N GLY A 45 -10.96 -4.23 -6.51
CA GLY A 45 -11.56 -4.00 -7.84
C GLY A 45 -11.77 -2.51 -8.06
N SER A 46 -10.75 -1.83 -8.59
CA SER A 46 -10.67 -0.36 -8.64
C SER A 46 -11.83 0.36 -9.33
N ASP A 47 -12.58 -0.30 -10.21
CA ASP A 47 -13.65 0.33 -11.00
C ASP A 47 -15.06 -0.22 -10.80
N TRP A 48 -15.23 -1.21 -9.91
CA TRP A 48 -16.50 -1.89 -9.67
C TRP A 48 -16.79 -2.22 -8.19
N CYS A 49 -15.76 -2.29 -7.33
CA CYS A 49 -15.93 -2.59 -5.91
C CYS A 49 -16.09 -1.28 -5.12
N ALA A 50 -17.33 -0.89 -4.81
CA ALA A 50 -17.60 0.35 -4.07
C ALA A 50 -16.89 0.42 -2.70
N PRO A 51 -16.83 -0.64 -1.88
CA PRO A 51 -16.06 -0.61 -0.62
C PRO A 51 -14.55 -0.47 -0.85
N CYS A 52 -14.01 -1.01 -1.94
CA CYS A 52 -12.60 -0.86 -2.30
C CYS A 52 -12.26 0.59 -2.65
N ILE A 53 -13.09 1.22 -3.50
CA ILE A 53 -12.94 2.63 -3.88
C ILE A 53 -13.04 3.53 -2.64
N LYS A 54 -13.94 3.19 -1.72
CA LYS A 54 -14.09 3.91 -0.46
C LYS A 54 -12.86 3.76 0.44
N LEU A 55 -12.34 2.54 0.59
CA LEU A 55 -11.11 2.26 1.34
C LEU A 55 -9.91 3.04 0.76
N ASP A 56 -9.78 3.06 -0.57
CA ASP A 56 -8.73 3.83 -1.24
C ASP A 56 -8.83 5.33 -0.99
N LYS A 57 -10.03 5.89 -1.14
CA LYS A 57 -10.25 7.32 -0.94
C LYS A 57 -10.07 7.74 0.51
N GLU A 58 -10.63 6.98 1.45
CA GLU A 58 -10.67 7.35 2.87
C GLU A 58 -9.36 7.03 3.60
N ILE A 59 -8.68 5.95 3.23
CA ILE A 59 -7.49 5.47 3.94
C ILE A 59 -6.25 5.63 3.07
N TRP A 60 -6.11 4.86 1.99
CA TRP A 60 -4.87 4.80 1.20
C TRP A 60 -4.43 6.14 0.62
N SER A 61 -5.40 6.97 0.24
CA SER A 61 -5.18 8.29 -0.37
C SER A 61 -5.02 9.41 0.65
N SER A 62 -5.29 9.16 1.94
CA SER A 62 -5.15 10.17 2.99
C SER A 62 -3.67 10.49 3.26
N ASP A 63 -3.38 11.76 3.58
CA ASP A 63 -2.00 12.17 3.88
C ASP A 63 -1.48 11.50 5.16
N ALA A 64 -2.34 11.32 6.15
CA ALA A 64 -2.01 10.60 7.39
C ALA A 64 -1.51 9.17 7.10
N PHE A 65 -2.22 8.43 6.24
CA PHE A 65 -1.80 7.08 5.87
C PHE A 65 -0.52 7.08 5.03
N LYS A 66 -0.43 7.93 4.00
CA LYS A 66 0.74 7.98 3.12
C LYS A 66 2.03 8.30 3.88
N ASN A 67 1.98 9.29 4.76
CA ASN A 67 3.12 9.71 5.55
C ASN A 67 3.57 8.58 6.49
N TYR A 68 2.64 7.86 7.11
CA TYR A 68 2.97 6.73 7.98
C TYR A 68 3.50 5.53 7.17
N ALA A 69 2.79 5.14 6.10
CA ALA A 69 3.10 3.97 5.32
C ALA A 69 4.48 4.07 4.64
N ALA A 70 4.92 5.27 4.23
CA ALA A 70 6.25 5.49 3.67
C ALA A 70 7.38 4.93 4.56
N ASP A 71 7.26 5.11 5.88
CA ASP A 71 8.29 4.71 6.85
C ASP A 71 8.04 3.34 7.48
N HIS A 72 6.85 2.76 7.31
CA HIS A 72 6.44 1.56 8.05
C HIS A 72 6.03 0.37 7.20
N PHE A 73 5.57 0.58 5.96
CA PHE A 73 4.97 -0.48 5.15
C PHE A 73 5.57 -0.56 3.76
N ILE A 74 5.64 -1.79 3.22
CA ILE A 74 5.74 -2.00 1.78
C ILE A 74 4.33 -2.23 1.24
N MET A 75 3.81 -1.28 0.47
CA MET A 75 2.48 -1.39 -0.11
C MET A 75 2.52 -2.23 -1.39
N LEU A 76 1.73 -3.30 -1.46
CA LEU A 76 1.62 -4.19 -2.63
C LEU A 76 0.16 -4.22 -3.10
N LYS A 77 -0.06 -4.07 -4.41
CA LYS A 77 -1.39 -3.98 -5.01
C LYS A 77 -1.67 -5.14 -5.95
N ALA A 78 -2.78 -5.83 -5.71
CA ALA A 78 -3.39 -6.78 -6.63
C ALA A 78 -4.77 -6.23 -7.05
N ASP A 79 -4.80 -5.51 -8.18
CA ASP A 79 -6.04 -4.92 -8.71
C ASP A 79 -6.69 -5.81 -9.77
N PHE A 80 -8.03 -5.84 -9.78
CA PHE A 80 -8.85 -6.67 -10.65
C PHE A 80 -9.92 -5.81 -11.34
N PRO A 81 -9.53 -4.83 -12.17
CA PRO A 81 -10.48 -3.95 -12.86
C PRO A 81 -11.35 -4.74 -13.85
N ARG A 82 -12.59 -4.27 -14.08
CA ARG A 82 -13.53 -4.92 -15.02
C ARG A 82 -13.74 -4.10 -16.28
N LYS A 83 -13.52 -2.78 -16.27
CA LYS A 83 -13.69 -1.96 -17.46
C LYS A 83 -12.53 -2.18 -18.42
N ARG A 84 -12.84 -2.35 -19.71
CA ARG A 84 -11.85 -2.56 -20.77
C ARG A 84 -10.74 -1.50 -20.80
N GLN A 85 -11.08 -0.25 -20.50
CA GLN A 85 -10.14 0.87 -20.49
C GLN A 85 -9.11 0.80 -19.35
N ASN A 86 -9.40 0.03 -18.30
CA ASN A 86 -8.54 -0.17 -17.13
C ASN A 86 -7.83 -1.53 -17.16
N ARG A 87 -7.91 -2.26 -18.29
CA ARG A 87 -7.36 -3.61 -18.41
C ARG A 87 -5.85 -3.60 -18.15
N LEU A 88 -5.40 -4.51 -17.30
CA LEU A 88 -3.98 -4.73 -17.04
C LEU A 88 -3.32 -5.44 -18.23
N SER A 89 -1.99 -5.41 -18.30
CA SER A 89 -1.26 -6.31 -19.18
C SER A 89 -1.51 -7.77 -18.77
N ASP A 90 -1.42 -8.70 -19.72
CA ASP A 90 -1.62 -10.12 -19.43
C ASP A 90 -0.60 -10.63 -18.39
N GLU A 91 0.64 -10.11 -18.42
CA GLU A 91 1.66 -10.41 -17.41
C GLU A 91 1.24 -9.96 -16.01
N GLN A 92 0.79 -8.71 -15.85
CA GLN A 92 0.38 -8.20 -14.55
C GLN A 92 -0.88 -8.90 -14.05
N GLN A 93 -1.80 -9.25 -14.95
CA GLN A 93 -2.98 -10.04 -14.61
C GLN A 93 -2.57 -11.42 -14.06
N GLN A 94 -1.63 -12.12 -14.69
CA GLN A 94 -1.12 -13.41 -14.18
C GLN A 94 -0.44 -13.28 -12.81
N LYS A 95 0.31 -12.19 -12.56
CA LYS A 95 0.88 -11.92 -11.22
C LYS A 95 -0.22 -11.73 -10.18
N ASN A 96 -1.27 -10.99 -10.51
CA ASN A 96 -2.40 -10.76 -9.60
C ASN A 96 -3.20 -12.05 -9.36
N GLU A 97 -3.39 -12.88 -10.39
CA GLU A 97 -4.05 -14.19 -10.27
C GLU A 97 -3.28 -15.12 -9.33
N LYS A 98 -1.95 -15.22 -9.48
CA LYS A 98 -1.10 -15.99 -8.55
C LYS A 98 -1.21 -15.49 -7.11
N LEU A 99 -1.24 -14.16 -6.91
CA LEU A 99 -1.47 -13.58 -5.58
C LEU A 99 -2.84 -14.00 -5.03
N ALA A 100 -3.90 -13.99 -5.85
CA ALA A 100 -5.23 -14.42 -5.42
C ALA A 100 -5.28 -15.91 -5.09
N GLU A 101 -4.63 -16.76 -5.88
CA GLU A 101 -4.51 -18.20 -5.59
C GLU A 101 -3.82 -18.47 -4.24
N MET A 102 -2.83 -17.67 -3.87
CA MET A 102 -2.11 -17.82 -2.60
C MET A 102 -2.85 -17.22 -1.40
N TYR A 103 -3.45 -16.04 -1.55
CA TYR A 103 -3.92 -15.25 -0.40
C TYR A 103 -5.43 -14.93 -0.42
N ASN A 104 -6.12 -15.03 -1.55
CA ASN A 104 -7.53 -14.64 -1.71
C ASN A 104 -8.37 -15.66 -2.52
N GLN A 105 -8.25 -16.95 -2.20
CA GLN A 105 -8.95 -18.02 -2.93
C GLN A 105 -10.47 -17.88 -2.93
N SER A 106 -11.03 -17.20 -1.92
CA SER A 106 -12.46 -16.92 -1.82
C SER A 106 -12.93 -15.71 -2.64
N GLY A 107 -12.01 -14.93 -3.22
CA GLY A 107 -12.33 -13.79 -4.07
C GLY A 107 -13.00 -12.62 -3.32
N TYR A 108 -12.58 -12.34 -2.09
CA TYR A 108 -13.11 -11.24 -1.29
C TYR A 108 -12.48 -9.89 -1.68
N PHE A 109 -13.30 -8.84 -1.76
CA PHE A 109 -12.88 -7.49 -2.13
C PHE A 109 -13.61 -6.42 -1.27
N PRO A 110 -12.88 -5.48 -0.63
CA PRO A 110 -11.43 -5.46 -0.48
C PRO A 110 -10.96 -6.52 0.53
N LEU A 111 -9.86 -7.20 0.22
CA LEU A 111 -9.09 -7.98 1.19
C LEU A 111 -7.72 -7.33 1.36
N VAL A 112 -7.32 -7.12 2.61
CA VAL A 112 -6.02 -6.57 2.98
C VAL A 112 -5.29 -7.64 3.78
N CYS A 113 -4.20 -8.18 3.23
CA CYS A 113 -3.35 -9.13 3.91
C CYS A 113 -2.13 -8.41 4.47
N ILE A 114 -1.80 -8.70 5.73
CA ILE A 114 -0.57 -8.27 6.37
C ILE A 114 0.39 -9.45 6.28
N LEU A 115 1.53 -9.25 5.60
CA LEU A 115 2.56 -10.26 5.42
C LEU A 115 3.85 -9.83 6.11
N ASP A 116 4.61 -10.80 6.62
CA ASP A 116 6.00 -10.57 7.00
C ASP A 116 6.90 -10.38 5.76
N GLU A 117 8.19 -10.08 5.97
CA GLU A 117 9.16 -9.85 4.90
C GLU A 117 9.38 -11.07 3.98
N ASN A 118 9.04 -12.26 4.46
CA ASN A 118 9.12 -13.51 3.70
C ASN A 118 7.84 -13.80 2.90
N GLY A 119 6.80 -12.97 3.05
CA GLY A 119 5.50 -13.13 2.41
C GLY A 119 4.56 -14.09 3.16
N LYS A 120 4.87 -14.47 4.39
CA LYS A 120 3.95 -15.27 5.22
C LYS A 120 2.83 -14.36 5.73
N LYS A 121 1.58 -14.78 5.57
CA LYS A 121 0.43 -14.03 6.09
C LYS A 121 0.39 -14.11 7.62
N ILE A 122 0.45 -12.96 8.28
CA ILE A 122 0.37 -12.80 9.74
C ILE A 122 -0.96 -12.18 10.18
N GLY A 123 -1.70 -11.57 9.25
CA GLY A 123 -3.04 -11.05 9.52
C GLY A 123 -3.82 -10.77 8.24
N GLU A 124 -5.12 -10.55 8.40
CA GLU A 124 -5.96 -10.06 7.32
C GLU A 124 -7.10 -9.18 7.83
N THR A 125 -7.54 -8.27 6.98
CA THR A 125 -8.68 -7.42 7.23
C THR A 125 -9.29 -6.93 5.91
N GLY A 126 -10.19 -5.95 5.98
CA GLY A 126 -10.83 -5.36 4.81
C GLY A 126 -11.28 -3.94 5.09
N TYR A 127 -12.36 -3.52 4.45
CA TYR A 127 -12.96 -2.22 4.73
C TYR A 127 -13.60 -2.23 6.13
N LYS A 128 -13.23 -1.23 6.93
CA LYS A 128 -13.89 -0.90 8.19
C LYS A 128 -14.13 0.60 8.22
N LYS A 129 -15.23 1.03 8.82
CA LYS A 129 -15.53 2.45 9.00
C LYS A 129 -14.66 2.99 10.14
N MET A 130 -13.45 3.40 9.80
CA MET A 130 -12.39 3.89 10.70
C MET A 130 -11.74 5.14 10.09
N SER A 131 -11.12 5.98 10.93
CA SER A 131 -10.21 7.02 10.46
C SER A 131 -8.91 6.40 9.92
N PRO A 132 -8.09 7.14 9.14
CA PRO A 132 -6.76 6.69 8.75
C PRO A 132 -5.89 6.24 9.93
N GLU A 133 -5.90 7.00 11.02
CA GLU A 133 -5.10 6.72 12.22
C GLU A 133 -5.57 5.44 12.93
N GLU A 134 -6.88 5.26 13.06
CA GLU A 134 -7.47 4.03 13.60
C GLU A 134 -7.13 2.82 12.71
N TYR A 135 -7.16 3.00 11.39
CA TYR A 135 -6.83 1.92 10.45
C TYR A 135 -5.35 1.55 10.52
N ILE A 136 -4.44 2.52 10.67
CA ILE A 136 -3.02 2.29 10.93
C ILE A 136 -2.84 1.45 12.19
N GLN A 137 -3.47 1.83 13.31
CA GLN A 137 -3.40 1.08 14.55
C GLN A 137 -3.96 -0.34 14.41
N HIS A 138 -5.02 -0.49 13.63
CA HIS A 138 -5.61 -1.79 13.31
C HIS A 138 -4.63 -2.68 12.52
N LEU A 139 -3.91 -2.13 11.53
CA LEU A 139 -2.86 -2.87 10.81
C LEU A 139 -1.69 -3.25 11.73
N GLU A 140 -1.21 -2.32 12.55
CA GLU A 140 -0.12 -2.52 13.51
C GLU A 140 -0.43 -3.61 14.55
N SER A 141 -1.71 -3.82 14.87
CA SER A 141 -2.13 -4.85 15.84
C SER A 141 -1.80 -6.28 15.40
N PHE A 142 -1.62 -6.52 14.09
CA PHE A 142 -1.20 -7.82 13.56
C PHE A 142 0.33 -8.01 13.53
N ILE A 143 1.09 -6.92 13.68
CA ILE A 143 2.56 -6.93 13.52
C ILE A 143 3.24 -7.08 14.88
N LYS A 144 2.66 -6.50 15.93
CA LYS A 144 3.21 -6.45 17.30
C LYS A 144 2.90 -7.69 18.16
N SER A 145 2.30 -8.73 17.57
CA SER A 145 1.81 -9.94 18.25
C SER A 145 2.84 -11.06 18.32
#